data_AF-A0A959CVW3-F1
#
_entry.id   AF-A0A959CVW3-F1
#
_cell.length_a   1.000
_cell.length_b   1.000
_cell.length_c   1.000
_cell.angle_alpha   90.00
_cell.angle_beta   90.00
_cell.angle_gamma   90.00
#
_symmetry.space_group_name_H-M   'P 1'
#
loop_
_entity.id
_entity.type
_entity.pdbx_description
1 polymer ?
#
loop_
_entity_poly.entity_id
_entity_poly.type
_entity_poly.pdbx_seq_one_letter_code
_entity_poly.pdbx_strand_id
1 'polypeptide(L)'
;MNNYRKDPEANNLVAAYEEQFRSGEAAFFEEKAYLKIIEFYERDNQLDKALEVADNAIAHHNFTADFYNRKAELLIGLGKEEDALRVLELARLYAP
;
A
#
# COMPACT_ATOMS: atom_id res chain seq x y z
N MET A 1 0.20 -15.65 16.21
CA MET A 1 0.78 -16.53 15.16
C MET A 1 0.46 -15.94 13.78
N ASN A 2 1.45 -15.42 13.05
CA ASN A 2 1.25 -14.83 11.71
C ASN A 2 1.12 -15.92 10.64
N ASN A 3 -0.10 -16.27 10.24
CA ASN A 3 -0.38 -17.21 9.14
C ASN A 3 0.00 -16.66 7.75
N TYR A 4 0.25 -15.34 7.63
CA TYR A 4 0.51 -14.69 6.33
C TYR A 4 1.94 -14.83 5.81
N ARG A 5 2.95 -15.05 6.68
CA ARG A 5 4.29 -15.45 6.19
C ARG A 5 4.26 -16.81 5.48
N LYS A 6 3.20 -17.58 5.69
CA LYS A 6 2.91 -18.83 4.97
C LYS A 6 1.80 -18.66 3.93
N ASP A 7 1.36 -17.44 3.62
CA ASP A 7 0.41 -17.20 2.55
C ASP A 7 1.19 -17.16 1.22
N PRO A 8 1.16 -18.24 0.43
CA PRO A 8 1.90 -18.28 -0.83
C PRO A 8 1.37 -17.24 -1.82
N GLU A 9 0.11 -16.83 -1.71
CA GLU A 9 -0.48 -15.83 -2.59
C GLU A 9 0.10 -14.44 -2.29
N ALA A 10 0.18 -14.05 -1.01
CA ALA A 10 0.80 -12.77 -0.61
C ALA A 10 2.27 -12.71 -1.06
N ASN A 11 3.03 -13.79 -0.86
CA ASN A 11 4.43 -13.87 -1.29
C ASN A 11 4.58 -13.75 -2.82
N ASN A 12 3.69 -14.40 -3.59
CA ASN A 12 3.71 -14.31 -5.06
C ASN A 12 3.36 -12.90 -5.53
N LEU A 13 2.39 -12.23 -4.90
CA LEU A 13 2.01 -10.85 -5.21
C LEU A 13 3.16 -9.88 -4.94
N VAL A 14 3.83 -10.03 -3.80
CA VAL A 14 5.00 -9.22 -3.44
C VAL A 14 6.13 -9.44 -4.44
N ALA A 15 6.43 -10.69 -4.80
CA ALA A 15 7.46 -10.99 -5.79
C ALA A 15 7.15 -10.39 -7.16
N ALA A 16 5.89 -10.47 -7.62
CA ALA A 16 5.45 -9.86 -8.86
C ALA A 16 5.57 -8.32 -8.82
N TYR A 17 5.21 -7.71 -7.69
CA TYR A 17 5.33 -6.26 -7.50
C TYR A 17 6.79 -5.80 -7.52
N GLU A 18 7.69 -6.50 -6.83
CA GLU A 18 9.13 -6.18 -6.83
C GLU A 18 9.78 -6.40 -8.20
N GLU A 19 9.34 -7.40 -8.96
CA GLU A 19 9.84 -7.63 -10.33
C GLU A 19 9.44 -6.49 -11.28
N GLN A 20 8.21 -5.98 -11.18
CA GLN A 20 7.75 -4.86 -12.00
C GLN A 20 8.50 -3.57 -11.69
N PHE A 21 8.74 -3.30 -10.41
CA PHE A 21 9.54 -2.15 -10.02
C PHE A 21 10.97 -2.22 -10.59
N ARG A 22 11.52 -3.43 -10.71
CA ARG A 22 12.84 -3.67 -11.30
C ARG A 22 12.85 -3.62 -12.84
N SER A 23 11.79 -4.08 -13.50
CA SER A 23 11.70 -4.07 -14.97
C SER A 23 11.34 -2.68 -15.52
N GLY A 24 10.70 -1.84 -14.68
CA GLY A 24 10.16 -0.55 -15.09
C GLY A 24 8.90 -0.66 -15.96
N GLU A 25 8.32 -1.85 -16.06
CA GLU A 25 7.06 -2.05 -16.77
C GLU A 25 5.89 -1.65 -15.88
N ALA A 26 4.98 -0.84 -16.42
CA ALA A 26 3.73 -0.51 -15.76
C ALA A 26 2.85 -1.76 -15.76
N ALA A 27 2.76 -2.42 -14.60
CA ALA A 27 1.71 -3.39 -14.40
C ALA A 27 0.71 -2.91 -13.35
N PHE A 28 -0.54 -3.22 -13.68
CA PHE A 28 -1.70 -2.78 -12.97
C PHE A 28 -2.18 -3.95 -12.12
N PHE A 29 -2.15 -3.77 -10.80
CA PHE A 29 -2.73 -4.73 -9.87
C PHE A 29 -4.16 -4.32 -9.53
N GLU A 30 -5.00 -5.32 -9.27
CA GLU A 30 -6.32 -5.10 -8.69
C GLU A 30 -6.19 -4.51 -7.28
N GLU A 31 -7.23 -3.82 -6.82
CA GLU A 31 -7.22 -3.13 -5.53
C GLU A 31 -6.89 -4.08 -4.36
N LYS A 32 -7.48 -5.28 -4.38
CA LYS A 32 -7.24 -6.33 -3.37
C LYS A 32 -5.78 -6.78 -3.31
N ALA A 33 -5.10 -6.84 -4.46
CA ALA A 33 -3.70 -7.21 -4.51
C ALA A 33 -2.82 -6.14 -3.86
N TYR A 34 -3.08 -4.85 -4.15
CA TYR A 34 -2.41 -3.75 -3.46
C TYR A 34 -2.59 -3.81 -1.95
N LEU A 35 -3.82 -3.98 -1.46
CA LEU A 35 -4.09 -4.07 -0.03
C LEU A 35 -3.34 -5.23 0.64
N LYS A 36 -3.24 -6.37 -0.04
CA LYS A 36 -2.55 -7.57 0.45
C LYS A 36 -1.02 -7.38 0.50
N ILE A 37 -0.45 -6.70 -0.49
CA ILE A 37 0.97 -6.34 -0.52
C ILE A 37 1.29 -5.33 0.60
N ILE A 38 0.44 -4.31 0.79
CA ILE A 38 0.60 -3.33 1.88
C ILE A 38 0.57 -4.04 3.25
N GLU A 39 -0.42 -4.91 3.50
CA GLU A 39 -0.52 -5.67 4.75
C GLU A 39 0.72 -6.54 4.98
N PHE A 40 1.26 -7.14 3.92
CA PHE A 40 2.46 -7.96 4.02
C PHE A 40 3.65 -7.14 4.55
N TYR A 41 3.94 -5.99 3.94
CA TYR A 41 5.05 -5.14 4.35
C TYR A 41 4.84 -4.51 5.74
N GLU A 42 3.61 -4.11 6.08
CA GLU A 42 3.28 -3.62 7.43
C GLU A 42 3.60 -4.65 8.51
N ARG A 43 3.20 -5.91 8.29
CA ARG A 43 3.41 -6.98 9.27
C ARG A 43 4.85 -7.41 9.38
N ASP A 44 5.65 -7.16 8.34
CA ASP A 44 7.10 -7.31 8.37
C ASP A 44 7.81 -6.08 8.95
N ASN A 45 7.06 -5.07 9.40
CA ASN A 45 7.55 -3.80 9.92
C ASN A 45 8.38 -3.00 8.88
N GLN A 46 8.12 -3.24 7.59
CA GLN A 46 8.71 -2.53 6.47
C GLN A 46 7.78 -1.38 6.03
N LEU A 47 7.51 -0.45 6.96
CA LEU A 47 6.52 0.62 6.77
C LEU A 47 6.86 1.53 5.57
N ASP A 48 8.14 1.77 5.28
CA ASP A 48 8.54 2.56 4.10
C ASP A 48 8.13 1.89 2.78
N LYS A 49 8.29 0.56 2.68
CA LYS A 49 7.86 -0.21 1.49
C LYS A 49 6.34 -0.24 1.38
N ALA A 50 5.64 -0.41 2.51
CA ALA A 50 4.19 -0.37 2.54
C ALA A 50 3.66 1.00 2.06
N LEU A 51 4.35 2.09 2.43
CA LEU A 51 4.01 3.44 2.01
C LEU A 51 4.19 3.62 0.50
N GLU A 52 5.30 3.12 -0.06
CA GLU A 52 5.57 3.14 -1.50
C GLU A 52 4.48 2.38 -2.29
N VAL A 53 4.04 1.23 -1.78
CA VAL A 53 2.96 0.45 -2.41
C VAL A 53 1.64 1.22 -2.35
N ALA A 54 1.33 1.87 -1.22
CA ALA A 54 0.14 2.70 -1.08
C ALA A 54 0.16 3.91 -2.02
N ASP A 55 1.31 4.55 -2.23
CA ASP A 55 1.47 5.63 -3.20
C ASP A 55 1.21 5.17 -4.64
N ASN A 56 1.75 4.01 -5.02
CA ASN A 56 1.48 3.41 -6.32
C ASN A 56 0.00 3.02 -6.48
N ALA A 57 -0.61 2.47 -5.42
CA ALA A 57 -2.03 2.13 -5.43
C ALA A 57 -2.91 3.37 -5.65
N ILE A 58 -2.62 4.50 -4.98
CA ILE A 58 -3.31 5.78 -5.20
C ILE A 58 -3.08 6.30 -6.62
N ALA A 59 -1.88 6.16 -7.17
CA ALA A 59 -1.60 6.60 -8.54
C ALA A 59 -2.42 5.82 -9.59
N HIS A 60 -2.67 4.53 -9.36
CA HIS A 60 -3.47 3.69 -10.26
C HIS A 60 -4.97 3.73 -9.97
N HIS A 61 -5.36 3.87 -8.70
CA HIS A 61 -6.73 3.80 -8.19
C HIS A 61 -7.04 5.03 -7.33
N ASN A 62 -6.91 6.21 -7.92
CA ASN A 62 -7.02 7.50 -7.22
C ASN A 62 -8.39 7.79 -6.58
N PHE A 63 -9.45 7.05 -6.95
CA PHE A 63 -10.79 7.16 -6.39
C PHE A 63 -11.07 6.18 -5.24
N THR A 64 -10.10 5.35 -4.85
CA THR A 64 -10.28 4.35 -3.79
C THR A 64 -9.85 4.90 -2.43
N ALA A 65 -10.82 5.25 -1.59
CA ALA A 65 -10.57 5.83 -0.26
C ALA A 65 -9.70 4.93 0.65
N ASP A 66 -9.82 3.60 0.52
CA ASP A 66 -9.08 2.65 1.34
C ASP A 66 -7.56 2.81 1.23
N PHE A 67 -7.03 3.19 0.06
CA PHE A 67 -5.58 3.41 -0.08
C PHE A 67 -5.10 4.66 0.65
N TYR A 68 -5.90 5.72 0.67
CA TYR A 68 -5.58 6.92 1.43
C TYR A 68 -5.64 6.65 2.94
N ASN A 69 -6.66 5.91 3.40
CA ASN A 69 -6.77 5.50 4.80
C ASN A 69 -5.56 4.68 5.22
N ARG A 70 -5.17 3.69 4.40
CA ARG A 70 -4.02 2.83 4.68
C ARG A 70 -2.71 3.62 4.68
N LYS A 71 -2.52 4.55 3.73
CA LYS A 71 -1.38 5.46 3.71
C LYS A 71 -1.31 6.33 4.97
N ALA A 72 -2.45 6.83 5.45
CA ALA A 72 -2.49 7.62 6.68
C ALA A 72 -2.13 6.80 7.92
N GLU A 73 -2.65 5.57 8.04
CA GLU A 73 -2.29 4.63 9.12
C GLU A 73 -0.78 4.33 9.14
N LEU A 74 -0.19 4.10 7.96
CA LEU A 74 1.25 3.90 7.79
C LEU A 74 2.07 5.11 8.25
N LEU A 75 1.64 6.32 7.87
CA LEU A 75 2.30 7.56 8.26
C LEU A 75 2.23 7.80 9.77
N ILE A 76 1.11 7.46 10.42
CA ILE A 76 1.00 7.48 11.88
C ILE A 76 1.98 6.48 12.50
N GLY A 77 2.08 5.26 11.95
CA GLY A 77 3.06 4.26 12.40
C GLY A 77 4.52 4.73 12.28
N LEU A 78 4.80 5.64 11.35
CA LEU A 78 6.10 6.29 11.15
C LEU A 78 6.30 7.57 11.98
N GLY A 79 5.32 8.00 12.79
CA GLY A 79 5.36 9.24 13.56
C GLY A 79 5.25 10.51 12.69
N LYS A 80 4.54 10.41 11.56
CA LYS A 80 4.28 11.49 10.60
C LYS A 80 2.80 11.86 10.58
N GLU A 81 2.25 12.22 11.73
CA GLU A 81 0.83 12.46 11.91
C GLU A 81 0.31 13.65 11.07
N GLU A 82 1.12 14.70 10.88
CA GLU A 82 0.77 15.83 10.01
C GLU A 82 0.62 15.39 8.54
N ASP A 83 1.48 14.49 8.07
CA ASP A 83 1.38 13.93 6.72
C ASP A 83 0.14 13.05 6.59
N ALA A 84 -0.16 12.26 7.61
CA ALA A 84 -1.35 11.41 7.65
C ALA A 84 -2.64 12.24 7.52
N LEU A 85 -2.74 13.35 8.27
CA LEU A 85 -3.88 14.26 8.18
C LEU A 85 -4.05 14.82 6.76
N ARG A 86 -2.96 15.28 6.14
CA ARG A 86 -2.99 15.78 4.75
C ARG A 86 -3.48 14.71 3.77
N VAL A 87 -3.07 13.46 3.95
CA VAL A 87 -3.52 12.35 3.10
C VAL A 87 -5.03 12.09 3.26
N LEU A 88 -5.56 12.14 4.49
CA LEU A 88 -6.99 11.99 4.73
C LEU A 88 -7.82 13.14 4.16
N GLU A 89 -7.29 14.36 4.17
CA GLU A 89 -7.92 15.50 3.50
C GLU A 89 -7.96 15.31 1.97
N LEU A 90 -6.89 14.77 1.37
CA LEU A 90 -6.88 14.41 -0.05
C LEU A 90 -7.90 13.31 -0.36
N ALA A 91 -8.03 12.30 0.51
CA ALA A 91 -9.03 11.25 0.36
C ALA A 91 -10.44 11.84 0.20
N ARG A 92 -10.79 12.82 1.04
CA ARG A 92 -12.10 13.48 0.98
C ARG A 92 -12.33 14.26 -0.33
N LEU A 93 -11.28 14.75 -0.96
CA LEU A 93 -11.35 15.48 -2.23
C LEU A 93 -11.50 14.54 -3.42
N TYR A 94 -10.74 13.44 -3.43
CA TYR A 94 -10.63 12.53 -4.58
C TYR A 94 -11.53 11.30 -4.48
N ALA A 95 -11.96 10.90 -3.29
CA ALA A 95 -12.83 9.75 -3.04
C ALA A 95 -14.00 10.16 -2.09
N PRO A 96 -14.95 10.99 -2.57
CA PRO A 96 -16.06 11.50 -1.78
C PRO A 96 -17.16 10.47 -1.47
#